data_AF-A0A517SYX6-F1
#
_entry.id   AF-A0A517SYX6-F1
#
_cell.length_a   1.000
_cell.length_b   1.000
_cell.length_c   1.000
_cell.angle_alpha   90.00
_cell.angle_beta   90.00
_cell.angle_gamma   90.00
#
_symmetry.space_group_name_H-M   'P 1'
#
loop_
_entity.id
_entity.type
_entity.pdbx_description
1 polymer ?
#
loop_
_entity_poly.entity_id
_entity_poly.type
_entity_poly.pdbx_seq_one_letter_code
_entity_poly.pdbx_strand_id
1 'polypeptide(L)'
;MDQQTPGNRIPRRAFARLTAVTGGLAVAGGLTRSTHADDAVTNTARDLDHSYLKAGLNALARAHHMSSMAGHLGASMIAGYYVARQRPDLDPAIEAGIQDDLRRVRGGESVFGQRMSRASKLADAELFEPFAKQKADATLIDGIAEGLQKSIDRPRQSGHNVIFASLAIRALQDHPECATPAVVDGILKLMNLFQNQTPGSGYYGKAKGRLHGNKITLPEDDATPVYDNIEGMAGAVLDEVTAQDPSIHRSGYGGLVHLINHGAAITDLTDAGYVELAGLAIGSHRQHLRLWRNLPNVADEKGPLKVSKFTPHDAAYWTSGGVPYDRALLTHRVKTMYGFDELAAAIDADEKEKAAYDKLRYVM
;
A
#
# COMPACT_ATOMS: atom_id res chain seq x y z
N MET A 1 2.22 8.16 46.64
CA MET A 1 2.80 8.88 45.49
C MET A 1 3.66 7.86 44.77
N ASP A 2 3.01 6.96 44.03
CA ASP A 2 3.67 5.83 43.37
C ASP A 2 3.94 6.20 41.92
N GLN A 3 5.23 6.30 41.58
CA GLN A 3 5.71 6.45 40.21
C GLN A 3 5.65 5.08 39.53
N GLN A 4 4.70 4.90 38.63
CA GLN A 4 4.72 3.79 37.67
C GLN A 4 5.79 4.05 36.61
N THR A 5 6.79 3.18 36.57
CA THR A 5 7.74 3.05 35.46
C THR A 5 7.01 2.80 34.14
N PRO A 6 7.35 3.50 33.05
CA PRO A 6 6.79 3.20 31.74
C PRO A 6 7.30 1.83 31.26
N GLY A 7 6.37 0.95 30.93
CA GLY A 7 6.69 -0.37 30.40
C GLY A 7 7.40 -0.25 29.05
N ASN A 8 8.53 -0.96 28.93
CA ASN A 8 9.21 -1.21 27.65
C ASN A 8 8.20 -1.82 26.65
N ARG A 9 7.66 -1.01 25.74
CA ARG A 9 6.99 -1.53 24.56
C ARG A 9 8.07 -2.08 23.63
N ILE A 10 8.02 -3.39 23.37
CA ILE A 10 8.73 -3.96 22.24
C ILE A 10 8.17 -3.30 20.98
N PRO A 11 8.98 -2.66 20.11
CA PRO A 11 8.47 -2.07 18.89
C PRO A 11 7.74 -3.17 18.10
N ARG A 12 6.50 -2.90 17.66
CA ARG A 12 5.65 -3.85 16.91
C ARG A 12 6.38 -4.54 15.75
N ARG A 13 7.42 -3.89 15.20
CA ARG A 13 8.32 -4.40 14.14
C ARG A 13 9.23 -5.57 14.56
N ALA A 14 9.48 -5.79 15.85
CA ALA A 14 10.37 -6.87 16.31
C ALA A 14 9.71 -8.26 16.30
N PHE A 15 8.37 -8.33 16.29
CA PHE A 15 7.66 -9.61 16.34
C PHE A 15 7.77 -10.40 15.02
N ALA A 16 7.99 -9.73 13.89
CA ALA A 16 8.12 -10.38 12.58
C ALA A 16 9.48 -11.07 12.34
N ARG A 17 10.52 -10.77 13.12
CA ARG A 17 11.87 -11.34 12.93
C ARG A 17 12.20 -12.53 13.84
N LEU A 18 11.34 -12.86 14.81
CA LEU A 18 11.66 -13.86 15.84
C LEU A 18 11.26 -15.32 15.50
N THR A 19 10.66 -15.59 14.34
CA THR A 19 10.20 -16.94 13.98
C THR A 19 11.15 -17.77 13.11
N ALA A 20 12.37 -17.28 12.82
CA ALA A 20 13.31 -17.96 11.90
C ALA A 20 14.57 -18.56 12.54
N VAL A 21 14.67 -18.67 13.87
CA VAL A 21 15.82 -19.35 14.51
C VAL A 21 15.37 -20.24 15.67
N THR A 22 14.98 -21.49 15.34
CA THR A 22 15.19 -22.63 16.22
C THR A 22 15.59 -23.83 15.37
N GLY A 23 16.90 -23.88 15.11
CA GLY A 23 17.59 -25.07 14.63
C GLY A 23 17.48 -26.21 15.62
N GLY A 24 17.38 -27.42 15.07
CA GLY A 24 17.00 -28.62 15.79
C GLY A 24 18.01 -29.11 16.81
N LEU A 25 17.46 -29.73 17.85
CA LEU A 25 18.13 -30.79 18.59
C LEU A 25 17.11 -31.93 18.81
N ALA A 26 17.39 -33.06 18.18
CA ALA A 26 16.68 -34.30 18.39
C ALA A 26 17.10 -34.91 19.74
N VAL A 27 16.11 -35.26 20.56
CA VAL A 27 16.28 -36.25 21.64
C VAL A 27 15.10 -37.21 21.57
N ALA A 28 15.42 -38.49 21.42
CA ALA A 28 14.47 -39.60 21.39
C ALA A 28 14.11 -40.03 22.82
N GLY A 29 12.84 -40.37 23.06
CA GLY A 29 12.46 -41.24 24.17
C GLY A 29 11.02 -41.08 24.67
N GLY A 30 10.25 -42.17 24.57
CA GLY A 30 9.31 -42.57 25.63
C GLY A 30 7.82 -42.32 25.41
N LEU A 31 7.10 -43.39 25.06
CA LEU A 31 5.65 -43.56 25.07
C LEU A 31 4.97 -43.18 26.41
N THR A 32 3.82 -42.50 26.33
CA THR A 32 2.58 -42.91 27.04
C THR A 32 1.34 -42.31 26.36
N ARG A 33 0.34 -43.18 26.12
CA ARG A 33 -1.03 -42.83 25.69
C ARG A 33 -1.77 -42.09 26.79
N SER A 34 -2.50 -41.04 26.43
CA SER A 34 -3.79 -40.75 27.07
C SER A 34 -4.71 -40.07 26.06
N THR A 35 -5.88 -40.67 25.92
CA THR A 35 -7.00 -40.26 25.08
C THR A 35 -7.78 -39.14 25.77
N HIS A 36 -7.80 -37.95 25.17
CA HIS A 36 -8.96 -37.07 25.28
C HIS A 36 -9.20 -36.46 23.91
N ALA A 37 -10.27 -36.94 23.28
CA ALA A 37 -10.94 -36.25 22.21
C ALA A 37 -11.58 -35.02 22.82
N ASP A 38 -11.02 -33.86 22.53
CA ASP A 38 -11.75 -32.60 22.53
C ASP A 38 -11.80 -32.14 21.08
N ASP A 39 -13.02 -31.89 20.63
CA ASP A 39 -13.37 -31.51 19.28
C ASP A 39 -12.55 -30.30 18.83
N ALA A 40 -11.55 -30.57 18.01
CA ALA A 40 -10.91 -29.58 17.18
C ALA A 40 -11.94 -29.12 16.14
N VAL A 41 -12.77 -28.14 16.52
CA VAL A 41 -13.33 -27.19 15.56
C VAL A 41 -12.13 -26.52 14.91
N THR A 42 -11.73 -27.09 13.78
CA THR A 42 -10.71 -26.55 12.91
C THR A 42 -11.15 -25.14 12.54
N ASN A 43 -10.40 -24.17 13.07
CA ASN A 43 -10.56 -22.76 12.79
C ASN A 43 -10.08 -22.52 11.36
N THR A 44 -10.92 -22.85 10.38
CA THR A 44 -10.64 -22.80 8.94
C THR A 44 -10.90 -21.43 8.32
N ALA A 45 -10.89 -20.37 9.12
CA ALA A 45 -11.13 -19.01 8.66
C ALA A 45 -10.30 -18.01 9.48
N ARG A 46 -8.98 -18.02 9.33
CA ARG A 46 -8.10 -16.97 9.87
C ARG A 46 -6.88 -16.82 8.99
N ASP A 47 -6.98 -15.89 8.05
CA ASP A 47 -5.92 -15.19 7.31
C ASP A 47 -6.50 -14.85 5.94
N LEU A 48 -6.40 -13.58 5.54
CA LEU A 48 -6.48 -13.23 4.13
C LEU A 48 -5.50 -14.13 3.38
N ASP A 49 -6.06 -15.12 2.68
CA ASP A 49 -5.36 -16.31 2.21
C ASP A 49 -4.11 -15.95 1.40
N HIS A 50 -3.04 -16.73 1.57
CA HIS A 50 -1.83 -16.70 0.74
C HIS A 50 -2.18 -16.70 -0.78
N SER A 51 -3.34 -17.23 -1.17
CA SER A 51 -3.85 -17.09 -2.53
C SER A 51 -3.99 -15.64 -3.03
N TYR A 52 -4.34 -14.67 -2.18
CA TYR A 52 -4.39 -13.26 -2.55
C TYR A 52 -3.00 -12.69 -2.83
N LEU A 53 -1.98 -13.04 -2.02
CA LEU A 53 -0.60 -12.62 -2.30
C LEU A 53 -0.11 -13.16 -3.66
N LYS A 54 -0.35 -14.45 -3.93
CA LYS A 54 0.03 -15.07 -5.21
C LYS A 54 -0.71 -14.43 -6.40
N ALA A 55 -2.03 -14.24 -6.26
CA ALA A 55 -2.83 -13.55 -7.28
C ALA A 55 -2.36 -12.10 -7.50
N GLY A 56 -1.95 -11.41 -6.43
CA GLY A 56 -1.41 -10.06 -6.48
C GLY A 56 -0.09 -9.97 -7.23
N LEU A 57 0.86 -10.87 -6.94
CA LEU A 57 2.13 -10.97 -7.66
C LEU A 57 1.92 -11.30 -9.14
N ASN A 58 1.00 -12.23 -9.44
CA ASN A 58 0.61 -12.56 -10.82
C ASN A 58 0.08 -11.32 -11.56
N ALA A 59 -0.82 -10.57 -10.93
CA ALA A 59 -1.42 -9.40 -11.53
C ALA A 59 -0.43 -8.24 -11.71
N LEU A 60 0.48 -8.01 -10.76
CA LEU A 60 1.58 -7.05 -10.93
C LEU A 60 2.48 -7.43 -12.11
N ALA A 61 2.88 -8.70 -12.20
CA ALA A 61 3.74 -9.20 -13.27
C ALA A 61 3.08 -9.08 -14.65
N ARG A 62 1.75 -9.21 -14.75
CA ARG A 62 1.01 -9.06 -16.02
C ARG A 62 0.50 -7.66 -16.31
N ALA A 63 0.55 -6.74 -15.35
CA ALA A 63 0.02 -5.38 -15.49
C ALA A 63 0.57 -4.64 -16.73
N HIS A 64 1.82 -4.90 -17.08
CA HIS A 64 2.48 -4.30 -18.25
C HIS A 64 1.79 -4.61 -19.60
N HIS A 65 0.97 -5.65 -19.68
CA HIS A 65 0.15 -5.96 -20.86
C HIS A 65 -1.06 -5.04 -21.04
N MET A 66 -1.42 -4.26 -20.01
CA MET A 66 -2.56 -3.34 -20.02
C MET A 66 -2.11 -1.88 -19.97
N SER A 67 -1.49 -1.49 -18.86
CA SER A 67 -0.94 -0.16 -18.60
C SER A 67 -0.15 -0.17 -17.29
N SER A 68 0.61 0.89 -17.02
CA SER A 68 1.26 1.07 -15.72
C SER A 68 0.24 1.09 -14.56
N MET A 69 -0.98 1.58 -14.79
CA MET A 69 -2.03 1.67 -13.77
C MET A 69 -2.73 0.33 -13.50
N ALA A 70 -2.53 -0.71 -14.31
CA ALA A 70 -2.97 -2.07 -13.95
C ALA A 70 -2.30 -2.58 -12.68
N GLY A 71 -1.14 -2.03 -12.31
CA GLY A 71 -0.46 -2.39 -11.07
C GLY A 71 -1.32 -2.15 -9.82
N HIS A 72 -2.33 -1.27 -9.87
CA HIS A 72 -3.27 -1.08 -8.76
C HIS A 72 -3.95 -2.38 -8.34
N LEU A 73 -4.32 -3.22 -9.30
CA LEU A 73 -5.08 -4.45 -9.08
C LEU A 73 -4.25 -5.47 -8.30
N GLY A 74 -3.00 -5.69 -8.71
CA GLY A 74 -2.09 -6.59 -7.99
C GLY A 74 -1.67 -6.01 -6.64
N ALA A 75 -1.35 -4.71 -6.59
CA ALA A 75 -0.96 -4.04 -5.36
C ALA A 75 -2.02 -4.10 -4.25
N SER A 76 -3.32 -3.99 -4.59
CA SER A 76 -4.38 -4.10 -3.58
C SER A 76 -4.47 -5.51 -2.96
N MET A 77 -4.20 -6.56 -3.74
CA MET A 77 -4.22 -7.93 -3.23
C MET A 77 -3.07 -8.18 -2.25
N ILE A 78 -1.86 -7.72 -2.61
CA ILE A 78 -0.68 -7.83 -1.76
C ILE A 78 -0.87 -7.01 -0.47
N ALA A 79 -1.38 -5.78 -0.58
CA ALA A 79 -1.69 -4.95 0.58
C ALA A 79 -2.73 -5.63 1.49
N GLY A 80 -3.78 -6.22 0.92
CA GLY A 80 -4.79 -6.96 1.70
C GLY A 80 -4.19 -8.10 2.51
N TYR A 81 -3.32 -8.91 1.90
CA TYR A 81 -2.57 -9.95 2.61
C TYR A 81 -1.79 -9.38 3.81
N TYR A 82 -1.14 -8.22 3.64
CA TYR A 82 -0.40 -7.61 4.73
C TYR A 82 -1.26 -6.93 5.80
N VAL A 83 -2.46 -6.42 5.48
CA VAL A 83 -3.39 -5.89 6.50
C VAL A 83 -3.72 -6.97 7.54
N ALA A 84 -4.05 -8.19 7.10
CA ALA A 84 -4.32 -9.30 8.03
C ALA A 84 -3.11 -9.62 8.92
N ARG A 85 -1.88 -9.50 8.39
CA ARG A 85 -0.65 -9.75 9.16
C ARG A 85 -0.32 -8.64 10.15
N GLN A 86 -0.57 -7.38 9.76
CA GLN A 86 -0.37 -6.22 10.65
C GLN A 86 -1.38 -6.22 11.80
N ARG A 87 -2.57 -6.81 11.59
CA ARG A 87 -3.67 -6.86 12.54
C ARG A 87 -4.22 -8.29 12.68
N PRO A 88 -3.54 -9.16 13.44
CA PRO A 88 -4.00 -10.54 13.64
C PRO A 88 -5.36 -10.64 14.36
N ASP A 89 -5.72 -9.60 15.13
CA ASP A 89 -7.00 -9.50 15.85
C ASP A 89 -8.01 -8.58 15.14
N LEU A 90 -7.96 -8.52 13.80
CA LEU A 90 -8.88 -7.71 13.01
C LEU A 90 -10.34 -8.15 13.23
N ASP A 91 -11.26 -7.20 13.35
CA ASP A 91 -12.68 -7.51 13.47
C ASP A 91 -13.14 -8.34 12.25
N PRO A 92 -13.83 -9.48 12.44
CA PRO A 92 -14.26 -10.35 11.33
C PRO A 92 -15.09 -9.63 10.25
N ALA A 93 -15.85 -8.60 10.60
CA ALA A 93 -16.62 -7.82 9.63
C ALA A 93 -15.72 -6.93 8.77
N ILE A 94 -14.59 -6.44 9.31
CA ILE A 94 -13.59 -5.71 8.54
C ILE A 94 -12.86 -6.67 7.61
N GLU A 95 -12.43 -7.84 8.10
CA GLU A 95 -11.80 -8.87 7.27
C GLU A 95 -12.72 -9.29 6.11
N ALA A 96 -13.99 -9.58 6.39
CA ALA A 96 -14.97 -9.92 5.37
C ALA A 96 -15.18 -8.78 4.35
N GLY A 97 -15.15 -7.52 4.79
CA GLY A 97 -15.21 -6.35 3.93
C GLY A 97 -14.01 -6.22 2.99
N ILE A 98 -12.80 -6.47 3.48
CA ILE A 98 -11.58 -6.49 2.67
C ILE A 98 -11.65 -7.64 1.66
N GLN A 99 -12.01 -8.85 2.11
CA GLN A 99 -12.17 -10.01 1.24
C GLN A 99 -13.20 -9.78 0.13
N ASP A 100 -14.31 -9.11 0.43
CA ASP A 100 -15.33 -8.75 -0.56
C ASP A 100 -14.75 -7.88 -1.66
N ASP A 101 -14.01 -6.85 -1.29
CA ASP A 101 -13.35 -5.98 -2.24
C ASP A 101 -12.33 -6.66 -3.12
N LEU A 102 -11.46 -7.47 -2.52
CA LEU A 102 -10.43 -8.18 -3.27
C LEU A 102 -11.09 -9.15 -4.26
N ARG A 103 -12.17 -9.83 -3.87
CA ARG A 103 -12.94 -10.69 -4.79
C ARG A 103 -13.53 -9.90 -5.96
N ARG A 104 -14.09 -8.72 -5.69
CA ARG A 104 -14.68 -7.83 -6.72
C ARG A 104 -13.60 -7.26 -7.65
N VAL A 105 -12.44 -6.90 -7.12
CA VAL A 105 -11.26 -6.49 -7.91
C VAL A 105 -10.84 -7.63 -8.85
N ARG A 106 -10.74 -8.86 -8.34
CA ARG A 106 -10.45 -10.06 -9.16
C ARG A 106 -11.53 -10.33 -10.20
N GLY A 107 -12.79 -10.04 -9.88
CA GLY A 107 -13.94 -10.14 -10.77
C GLY A 107 -14.05 -9.04 -11.83
N GLY A 108 -13.12 -8.06 -11.87
CA GLY A 108 -13.11 -6.99 -12.86
C GLY A 108 -14.04 -5.81 -12.55
N GLU A 109 -14.54 -5.69 -11.32
CA GLU A 109 -15.40 -4.56 -10.91
C GLU A 109 -14.64 -3.27 -10.58
N SER A 110 -13.30 -3.31 -10.57
CA SER A 110 -12.48 -2.11 -10.39
C SER A 110 -12.56 -1.21 -11.64
N VAL A 111 -12.48 0.11 -11.49
CA VAL A 111 -12.41 1.04 -12.65
C VAL A 111 -11.18 0.85 -13.52
N PHE A 112 -10.19 0.13 -12.99
CA PHE A 112 -9.01 -0.27 -13.72
C PHE A 112 -9.24 -1.53 -14.57
N GLY A 113 -10.44 -2.09 -14.56
CA GLY A 113 -10.79 -3.27 -15.30
C GLY A 113 -11.09 -3.03 -16.79
N GLN A 114 -12.27 -3.47 -17.25
CA GLN A 114 -12.83 -3.45 -18.62
C GLN A 114 -12.53 -2.22 -19.53
N ARG A 115 -12.06 -1.09 -18.99
CA ARG A 115 -11.78 0.16 -19.71
C ARG A 115 -10.30 0.52 -19.86
N MET A 116 -9.36 -0.22 -19.25
CA MET A 116 -7.99 0.30 -19.13
C MET A 116 -7.13 0.28 -20.37
N SER A 117 -7.53 -0.43 -21.42
CA SER A 117 -6.99 -0.18 -22.75
C SER A 117 -7.85 -0.91 -23.77
N ARG A 118 -8.36 -0.21 -24.79
CA ARG A 118 -8.89 -0.85 -26.01
C ARG A 118 -7.83 -1.70 -26.73
N ALA A 119 -6.56 -1.53 -26.38
CA ALA A 119 -5.41 -2.28 -26.87
C ALA A 119 -4.88 -3.31 -25.85
N SER A 120 -5.62 -3.57 -24.75
CA SER A 120 -5.23 -4.62 -23.79
C SER A 120 -5.20 -5.97 -24.48
N LYS A 121 -4.15 -6.75 -24.22
CA LYS A 121 -4.03 -8.13 -24.69
C LYS A 121 -4.65 -9.16 -23.73
N LEU A 122 -5.10 -8.71 -22.56
CA LEU A 122 -5.64 -9.54 -21.48
C LEU A 122 -6.93 -8.92 -20.94
N ALA A 123 -7.86 -9.78 -20.53
CA ALA A 123 -8.95 -9.44 -19.65
C ALA A 123 -8.48 -9.35 -18.19
N ASP A 124 -9.25 -8.65 -17.34
CA ASP A 124 -8.87 -8.39 -15.95
C ASP A 124 -8.65 -9.68 -15.16
N ALA A 125 -9.52 -10.68 -15.33
CA ALA A 125 -9.41 -11.97 -14.66
C ALA A 125 -8.10 -12.70 -15.00
N GLU A 126 -7.62 -12.56 -16.25
CA GLU A 126 -6.40 -13.21 -16.73
C GLU A 126 -5.13 -12.64 -16.08
N LEU A 127 -5.19 -11.45 -15.48
CA LEU A 127 -4.06 -10.90 -14.72
C LEU A 127 -3.70 -11.78 -13.53
N PHE A 128 -4.71 -12.35 -12.86
CA PHE A 128 -4.56 -13.04 -11.59
C PHE A 128 -4.20 -14.52 -11.73
N GLU A 129 -4.33 -15.08 -12.93
CA GLU A 129 -4.10 -16.50 -13.19
C GLU A 129 -2.65 -16.93 -12.88
N PRO A 130 -2.41 -18.16 -12.39
CA PRO A 130 -1.07 -18.63 -12.12
C PRO A 130 -0.22 -18.66 -13.39
N PHE A 131 1.07 -18.34 -13.27
CA PHE A 131 2.03 -18.63 -14.33
C PHE A 131 2.28 -20.14 -14.44
N ALA A 132 2.82 -20.56 -15.58
CA ALA A 132 3.35 -21.92 -15.72
C ALA A 132 4.39 -22.19 -14.62
N LYS A 133 4.41 -23.42 -14.09
CA LYS A 133 5.36 -23.80 -13.03
C LYS A 133 6.79 -23.60 -13.51
N GLN A 134 7.56 -22.83 -12.73
CA GLN A 134 8.97 -22.56 -12.94
C GLN A 134 9.71 -22.72 -11.61
N LYS A 135 11.02 -23.01 -11.69
CA LYS A 135 11.86 -23.01 -10.50
C LYS A 135 11.97 -21.58 -9.97
N ALA A 136 11.71 -21.39 -8.69
CA ALA A 136 11.90 -20.10 -8.04
C ALA A 136 13.40 -19.80 -7.88
N ASP A 137 13.74 -18.52 -7.97
CA ASP A 137 15.08 -17.98 -7.81
C ASP A 137 15.00 -16.63 -7.10
N ALA A 138 15.20 -16.66 -5.78
CA ALA A 138 15.16 -15.46 -4.93
C ALA A 138 16.26 -14.44 -5.28
N THR A 139 17.33 -14.84 -5.97
CA THR A 139 18.41 -13.92 -6.38
C THR A 139 17.94 -12.91 -7.44
N LEU A 140 16.78 -13.15 -8.07
CA LEU A 140 16.19 -12.24 -9.05
C LEU A 140 15.51 -11.02 -8.41
N ILE A 141 15.22 -11.04 -7.10
CA ILE A 141 14.46 -9.98 -6.42
C ILE A 141 15.19 -8.64 -6.50
N ASP A 142 16.51 -8.64 -6.34
CA ASP A 142 17.34 -7.42 -6.43
C ASP A 142 17.23 -6.73 -7.78
N GLY A 143 16.97 -7.50 -8.85
CA GLY A 143 16.70 -6.95 -10.17
C GLY A 143 15.52 -5.96 -10.17
N ILE A 144 14.49 -6.19 -9.35
CA ILE A 144 13.33 -5.28 -9.24
C ILE A 144 13.76 -3.92 -8.67
N ALA A 145 14.63 -3.94 -7.64
CA ALA A 145 15.19 -2.72 -7.05
C ALA A 145 16.07 -1.96 -8.06
N GLU A 146 16.92 -2.66 -8.80
CA GLU A 146 17.72 -2.09 -9.90
C GLU A 146 16.83 -1.49 -11.01
N GLY A 147 15.72 -2.16 -11.34
CA GLY A 147 14.73 -1.68 -12.29
C GLY A 147 14.04 -0.40 -11.82
N LEU A 148 13.67 -0.34 -10.53
CA LEU A 148 13.04 0.83 -9.91
C LEU A 148 13.99 2.04 -9.87
N GLN A 149 15.28 1.82 -9.59
CA GLN A 149 16.30 2.88 -9.46
C GLN A 149 16.30 3.86 -10.64
N LYS A 150 15.95 3.40 -11.85
CA LYS A 150 15.89 4.20 -13.08
C LYS A 150 14.78 5.27 -13.09
N SER A 151 13.86 5.23 -12.13
CA SER A 151 12.67 6.11 -12.13
C SER A 151 12.32 6.69 -10.75
N ILE A 152 13.01 6.26 -9.69
CA ILE A 152 12.63 6.49 -8.30
C ILE A 152 12.85 7.92 -7.80
N ASP A 153 13.82 8.63 -8.40
CA ASP A 153 14.28 9.96 -8.01
C ASP A 153 13.22 11.06 -8.20
N ARG A 154 12.11 10.75 -8.88
CA ARG A 154 11.01 11.67 -9.18
C ARG A 154 9.67 10.97 -9.03
N PRO A 155 8.60 11.71 -8.67
CA PRO A 155 7.29 11.10 -8.61
C PRO A 155 6.87 10.64 -10.01
N ARG A 156 6.51 9.37 -10.14
CA ARG A 156 5.94 8.79 -11.36
C ARG A 156 4.50 8.39 -11.09
N GLN A 157 3.58 9.10 -11.74
CA GLN A 157 2.15 8.95 -11.58
C GLN A 157 1.69 8.95 -10.11
N SER A 158 2.18 9.85 -9.26
CA SER A 158 1.83 9.87 -7.81
C SER A 158 2.46 8.72 -7.00
N GLY A 159 3.69 8.33 -7.33
CA GLY A 159 4.49 7.36 -6.56
C GLY A 159 4.26 5.89 -6.92
N HIS A 160 3.52 5.60 -7.99
CA HIS A 160 3.14 4.22 -8.34
C HIS A 160 4.32 3.30 -8.64
N ASN A 161 5.41 3.82 -9.19
CA ASN A 161 6.62 3.04 -9.40
C ASN A 161 7.14 2.49 -8.06
N VAL A 162 7.25 3.33 -7.05
CA VAL A 162 7.73 2.95 -5.71
C VAL A 162 6.73 2.00 -5.04
N ILE A 163 5.44 2.34 -5.06
CA ILE A 163 4.38 1.54 -4.43
C ILE A 163 4.34 0.11 -4.97
N PHE A 164 4.42 -0.05 -6.29
CA PHE A 164 4.31 -1.38 -6.90
C PHE A 164 5.58 -2.20 -6.72
N ALA A 165 6.76 -1.58 -6.84
CA ALA A 165 8.01 -2.32 -6.63
C ALA A 165 8.19 -2.71 -5.16
N SER A 166 7.89 -1.83 -4.20
CA SER A 166 8.07 -2.13 -2.77
C SER A 166 7.21 -3.29 -2.32
N LEU A 167 5.92 -3.30 -2.70
CA LEU A 167 4.99 -4.39 -2.38
C LEU A 167 5.45 -5.70 -3.02
N ALA A 168 5.93 -5.66 -4.27
CA ALA A 168 6.48 -6.84 -4.93
C ALA A 168 7.74 -7.37 -4.24
N ILE A 169 8.69 -6.49 -3.93
CA ILE A 169 9.94 -6.85 -3.23
C ILE A 169 9.61 -7.48 -1.88
N ARG A 170 8.78 -6.83 -1.06
CA ARG A 170 8.38 -7.34 0.26
C ARG A 170 7.72 -8.70 0.15
N ALA A 171 6.75 -8.86 -0.76
CA ALA A 171 6.05 -10.12 -0.98
C ALA A 171 6.98 -11.25 -1.44
N LEU A 172 7.94 -10.96 -2.31
CA LEU A 172 8.90 -11.95 -2.81
C LEU A 172 10.00 -12.29 -1.78
N GLN A 173 10.38 -11.36 -0.91
CA GLN A 173 11.31 -11.64 0.19
C GLN A 173 10.64 -12.51 1.26
N ASP A 174 9.38 -12.24 1.60
CA ASP A 174 8.61 -13.04 2.56
C ASP A 174 8.26 -14.44 2.00
N HIS A 175 8.03 -14.54 0.68
CA HIS A 175 7.64 -15.77 -0.03
C HIS A 175 8.56 -16.01 -1.25
N PRO A 176 9.82 -16.40 -1.03
CA PRO A 176 10.81 -16.55 -2.09
C PRO A 176 10.46 -17.65 -3.11
N GLU A 177 9.58 -18.59 -2.77
CA GLU A 177 9.06 -19.57 -3.71
C GLU A 177 8.17 -18.96 -4.81
N CYS A 178 7.72 -17.72 -4.62
CA CYS A 178 6.99 -16.96 -5.64
C CYS A 178 7.91 -16.19 -6.61
N ALA A 179 9.22 -16.07 -6.30
CA ALA A 179 10.22 -15.37 -7.12
C ALA A 179 10.62 -16.20 -8.36
N THR A 180 9.67 -16.46 -9.25
CA THR A 180 9.94 -17.14 -10.52
C THR A 180 10.42 -16.16 -11.59
N PRO A 181 11.19 -16.62 -12.60
CA PRO A 181 11.61 -15.78 -13.71
C PRO A 181 10.45 -15.02 -14.38
N ALA A 182 9.30 -15.65 -14.60
CA ALA A 182 8.14 -15.01 -15.22
C ALA A 182 7.53 -13.88 -14.36
N VAL A 183 7.46 -14.08 -13.04
CA VAL A 183 6.93 -13.07 -12.12
C VAL A 183 7.87 -11.86 -12.09
N VAL A 184 9.16 -12.08 -11.87
CA VAL A 184 10.15 -10.99 -11.78
C VAL A 184 10.28 -10.24 -13.10
N ASP A 185 10.41 -10.93 -14.23
CA ASP A 185 10.48 -10.30 -15.56
C ASP A 185 9.23 -9.46 -15.87
N GLY A 186 8.04 -9.96 -15.51
CA GLY A 186 6.80 -9.20 -15.65
C GLY A 186 6.77 -7.90 -14.83
N ILE A 187 7.27 -7.95 -13.59
CA ILE A 187 7.38 -6.77 -12.71
C ILE A 187 8.41 -5.79 -13.27
N LEU A 188 9.55 -6.25 -13.78
CA LEU A 188 10.55 -5.40 -14.44
C LEU A 188 9.97 -4.68 -15.67
N LYS A 189 9.18 -5.38 -16.47
CA LYS A 189 8.46 -4.78 -17.60
C LYS A 189 7.46 -3.73 -17.14
N LEU A 190 6.77 -3.95 -16.02
CA LEU A 190 5.92 -2.93 -15.40
C LEU A 190 6.73 -1.71 -14.94
N MET A 191 7.87 -1.91 -14.27
CA MET A 191 8.77 -0.82 -13.85
C MET A 191 9.26 0.01 -15.05
N ASN A 192 9.54 -0.64 -16.17
CA ASN A 192 9.94 0.03 -17.40
C ASN A 192 8.88 1.02 -17.93
N LEU A 193 7.58 0.75 -17.70
CA LEU A 193 6.51 1.66 -18.11
C LEU A 193 6.54 3.01 -17.37
N PHE A 194 7.20 3.10 -16.21
CA PHE A 194 7.26 4.32 -15.40
C PHE A 194 8.40 5.28 -15.74
N GLN A 195 9.45 4.84 -16.43
CA GLN A 195 10.67 5.63 -16.67
C GLN A 195 10.39 7.00 -17.29
N ASN A 196 9.44 7.05 -18.22
CA ASN A 196 9.05 8.27 -18.93
C ASN A 196 7.73 8.88 -18.45
N GLN A 197 7.19 8.41 -17.32
CA GLN A 197 5.93 8.93 -16.80
C GLN A 197 6.13 10.27 -16.10
N THR A 198 5.09 11.10 -16.18
CA THR A 198 5.00 12.35 -15.42
C THR A 198 4.56 12.08 -13.98
N PRO A 199 4.66 13.06 -13.05
CA PRO A 199 4.15 12.94 -11.68
C PRO A 199 2.65 12.66 -11.54
N GLY A 200 1.88 12.64 -12.63
CA GLY A 200 0.43 12.63 -12.62
C GLY A 200 -0.13 14.02 -12.96
N SER A 201 -1.41 14.22 -12.70
CA SER A 201 -2.09 15.48 -13.00
C SER A 201 -2.89 16.02 -11.83
N GLY A 202 -2.92 17.35 -11.73
CA GLY A 202 -3.73 18.13 -10.80
C GLY A 202 -4.80 18.93 -11.52
N TYR A 203 -5.95 19.15 -10.88
CA TYR A 203 -7.01 20.03 -11.39
C TYR A 203 -6.87 21.42 -10.78
N TYR A 204 -6.70 22.43 -11.63
CA TYR A 204 -6.40 23.82 -11.25
C TYR A 204 -7.58 24.77 -11.48
N GLY A 205 -8.80 24.26 -11.29
CA GLY A 205 -10.05 25.00 -11.51
C GLY A 205 -10.49 25.03 -12.97
N LYS A 206 -11.72 25.52 -13.20
CA LYS A 206 -12.40 25.48 -14.51
C LYS A 206 -11.62 26.19 -15.62
N ALA A 207 -10.93 27.28 -15.29
CA ALA A 207 -10.18 28.08 -16.25
C ALA A 207 -8.90 27.38 -16.76
N LYS A 208 -8.19 26.66 -15.89
CA LYS A 208 -6.90 26.01 -16.23
C LYS A 208 -7.05 24.52 -16.54
N GLY A 209 -8.09 23.87 -16.05
CA GLY A 209 -8.32 22.44 -16.24
C GLY A 209 -7.27 21.57 -15.53
N ARG A 210 -6.99 20.39 -16.10
CA ARG A 210 -6.00 19.45 -15.56
C ARG A 210 -4.61 19.71 -16.15
N LEU A 211 -3.61 19.82 -15.30
CA LEU A 211 -2.21 20.04 -15.67
C LEU A 211 -1.33 18.91 -15.13
N HIS A 212 -0.35 18.48 -15.92
CA HIS A 212 0.65 17.52 -15.45
C HIS A 212 1.63 18.18 -14.48
N GLY A 213 2.07 17.44 -13.45
CA GLY A 213 2.95 17.96 -12.40
C GLY A 213 4.28 18.53 -12.92
N ASN A 214 4.81 18.00 -14.02
CA ASN A 214 6.02 18.53 -14.65
C ASN A 214 5.82 19.87 -15.39
N LYS A 215 4.58 20.34 -15.52
CA LYS A 215 4.24 21.67 -16.06
C LYS A 215 3.94 22.69 -14.97
N ILE A 216 4.06 22.30 -13.70
CA ILE A 216 3.78 23.17 -12.56
C ILE A 216 5.09 23.77 -12.06
N THR A 217 5.12 25.09 -11.94
CA THR A 217 6.16 25.80 -11.22
C THR A 217 5.72 25.92 -9.77
N LEU A 218 6.43 25.26 -8.86
CA LEU A 218 6.18 25.35 -7.44
C LEU A 218 6.92 26.56 -6.85
N PRO A 219 6.35 27.26 -5.85
CA PRO A 219 7.06 28.29 -5.11
C PRO A 219 8.34 27.74 -4.47
N GLU A 220 9.38 28.57 -4.33
CA GLU A 220 10.61 28.17 -3.62
C GLU A 220 10.33 27.82 -2.15
N ASP A 221 9.51 28.65 -1.50
CA ASP A 221 8.93 28.39 -0.18
C ASP A 221 7.40 28.21 -0.30
N ASP A 222 6.94 26.99 -0.07
CA ASP A 222 5.52 26.62 -0.07
C ASP A 222 5.07 26.06 1.30
N ALA A 223 5.84 26.34 2.35
CA ALA A 223 5.65 25.83 3.71
C ALA A 223 5.51 24.30 3.79
N THR A 224 5.92 23.54 2.78
CA THR A 224 5.94 22.08 2.83
C THR A 224 7.10 21.63 3.73
N PRO A 225 6.86 20.72 4.69
CA PRO A 225 7.91 20.19 5.54
C PRO A 225 9.13 19.70 4.75
N VAL A 226 10.31 20.00 5.29
CA VAL A 226 11.58 19.43 4.84
C VAL A 226 11.84 18.19 5.66
N TYR A 227 12.11 17.08 4.99
CA TYR A 227 12.52 15.82 5.60
C TYR A 227 13.43 15.07 4.64
N ASP A 228 14.35 14.29 5.20
CA ASP A 228 15.36 13.48 4.51
C ASP A 228 15.45 12.06 5.07
N ASN A 229 14.55 11.70 6.01
CA ASN A 229 14.50 10.41 6.67
C ASN A 229 13.05 9.90 6.80
N ILE A 230 12.90 8.62 7.16
CA ILE A 230 11.60 7.92 7.24
C ILE A 230 10.69 8.53 8.30
N GLU A 231 11.23 8.84 9.49
CA GLU A 231 10.45 9.38 10.60
C GLU A 231 9.86 10.76 10.24
N GLY A 232 10.67 11.65 9.67
CA GLY A 232 10.23 12.97 9.21
C GLY A 232 9.21 12.90 8.07
N MET A 233 9.39 11.97 7.13
CA MET A 233 8.42 11.71 6.06
C MET A 233 7.09 11.21 6.61
N ALA A 234 7.11 10.19 7.47
CA ALA A 234 5.92 9.61 8.07
C ALA A 234 5.19 10.65 8.94
N GLY A 235 5.93 11.38 9.77
CA GLY A 235 5.41 12.49 10.58
C GLY A 235 4.71 13.55 9.72
N ALA A 236 5.33 13.98 8.62
CA ALA A 236 4.73 14.94 7.70
C ALA A 236 3.43 14.42 7.07
N VAL A 237 3.36 13.15 6.66
CA VAL A 237 2.13 12.55 6.11
C VAL A 237 1.03 12.48 7.15
N LEU A 238 1.33 12.05 8.39
CA LEU A 238 0.33 11.99 9.46
C LEU A 238 -0.17 13.39 9.82
N ASP A 239 0.69 14.41 9.82
CA ASP A 239 0.28 15.80 10.02
C ASP A 239 -0.72 16.25 8.93
N GLU A 240 -0.51 15.86 7.66
CA GLU A 240 -1.50 16.13 6.60
C GLU A 240 -2.82 15.41 6.81
N VAL A 241 -2.80 14.17 7.33
CA VAL A 241 -4.01 13.42 7.67
C VAL A 241 -4.76 14.14 8.80
N THR A 242 -4.07 14.52 9.87
CA THR A 242 -4.68 15.22 11.01
C THR A 242 -5.24 16.58 10.62
N ALA A 243 -4.56 17.29 9.71
CA ALA A 243 -4.94 18.61 9.24
C ALA A 243 -6.05 18.61 8.17
N GLN A 244 -6.63 17.45 7.82
CA GLN A 244 -7.74 17.42 6.85
C GLN A 244 -8.94 18.24 7.33
N ASP A 245 -9.39 19.14 6.44
CA ASP A 245 -10.60 19.96 6.58
C ASP A 245 -11.57 19.62 5.42
N PRO A 246 -12.76 19.08 5.71
CA PRO A 246 -13.76 18.77 4.69
C PRO A 246 -14.20 19.97 3.84
N SER A 247 -14.01 21.21 4.30
CA SER A 247 -14.28 22.43 3.52
C SER A 247 -13.28 22.63 2.36
N ILE A 248 -12.14 21.94 2.40
CA ILE A 248 -11.08 22.02 1.40
C ILE A 248 -11.14 20.79 0.49
N HIS A 249 -11.42 21.01 -0.79
CA HIS A 249 -11.40 19.94 -1.80
C HIS A 249 -10.22 20.16 -2.76
N ARG A 250 -9.18 19.34 -2.62
CA ARG A 250 -8.06 19.24 -3.58
C ARG A 250 -8.26 18.05 -4.51
N SER A 251 -8.06 18.23 -5.82
CA SER A 251 -8.28 17.17 -6.80
C SER A 251 -7.06 16.97 -7.70
N GLY A 252 -6.26 15.94 -7.47
CA GLY A 252 -5.03 15.73 -8.23
C GLY A 252 -4.02 14.83 -7.56
N TYR A 253 -3.05 14.37 -8.35
CA TYR A 253 -1.86 13.64 -7.88
C TYR A 253 -2.20 12.47 -6.93
N GLY A 254 -3.30 11.78 -7.23
CA GLY A 254 -3.78 10.65 -6.43
C GLY A 254 -4.39 11.01 -5.06
N GLY A 255 -4.30 12.26 -4.61
CA GLY A 255 -4.76 12.66 -3.28
C GLY A 255 -3.90 12.10 -2.14
N LEU A 256 -4.36 12.32 -0.90
CA LEU A 256 -3.61 11.93 0.29
C LEU A 256 -3.49 10.40 0.44
N VAL A 257 -4.44 9.62 -0.10
CA VAL A 257 -4.32 8.16 -0.20
C VAL A 257 -3.03 7.72 -0.91
N HIS A 258 -2.58 8.43 -1.95
CA HIS A 258 -1.35 8.06 -2.64
C HIS A 258 -0.10 8.51 -1.90
N LEU A 259 -0.14 9.64 -1.19
CA LEU A 259 0.97 10.07 -0.34
C LEU A 259 1.20 9.06 0.80
N ILE A 260 0.13 8.60 1.45
CA ILE A 260 0.20 7.52 2.45
C ILE A 260 0.86 6.27 1.86
N ASN A 261 0.35 5.78 0.73
CA ASN A 261 0.88 4.58 0.09
C ASN A 261 2.33 4.75 -0.39
N HIS A 262 2.69 5.92 -0.91
CA HIS A 262 4.03 6.22 -1.38
C HIS A 262 5.01 6.30 -0.20
N GLY A 263 4.64 6.94 0.91
CA GLY A 263 5.44 6.94 2.13
C GLY A 263 5.65 5.52 2.69
N ALA A 264 4.58 4.74 2.80
CA ALA A 264 4.66 3.35 3.25
C ALA A 264 5.58 2.50 2.37
N ALA A 265 5.53 2.68 1.06
CA ALA A 265 6.39 1.99 0.12
C ALA A 265 7.89 2.29 0.33
N ILE A 266 8.22 3.51 0.75
CA ILE A 266 9.59 3.92 1.04
C ILE A 266 10.06 3.30 2.38
N THR A 267 9.17 3.22 3.37
CA THR A 267 9.40 2.48 4.61
C THR A 267 9.66 1.01 4.31
N ASP A 268 8.84 0.37 3.47
CA ASP A 268 9.01 -1.03 3.06
C ASP A 268 10.37 -1.29 2.40
N LEU A 269 10.82 -0.39 1.51
CA LEU A 269 12.15 -0.51 0.88
C LEU A 269 13.28 -0.46 1.92
N THR A 270 13.13 0.39 2.95
CA THR A 270 14.11 0.47 4.05
C THR A 270 14.12 -0.83 4.85
N ASP A 271 12.95 -1.35 5.22
CA ASP A 271 12.81 -2.58 6.01
C ASP A 271 13.29 -3.83 5.23
N ALA A 272 13.16 -3.81 3.90
CA ALA A 272 13.66 -4.81 2.96
C ALA A 272 15.18 -4.72 2.69
N GLY A 273 15.89 -3.74 3.28
CA GLY A 273 17.33 -3.58 3.18
C GLY A 273 17.83 -2.63 2.08
N TYR A 274 16.92 -1.99 1.32
CA TYR A 274 17.26 -1.07 0.23
C TYR A 274 17.33 0.40 0.70
N VAL A 275 18.13 0.67 1.73
CA VAL A 275 18.20 1.97 2.41
C VAL A 275 18.60 3.12 1.48
N GLU A 276 19.60 2.91 0.61
CA GLU A 276 20.05 3.93 -0.35
C GLU A 276 18.94 4.28 -1.35
N LEU A 277 18.22 3.26 -1.81
CA LEU A 277 17.11 3.41 -2.75
C LEU A 277 15.94 4.17 -2.09
N ALA A 278 15.61 3.83 -0.83
CA ALA A 278 14.63 4.56 -0.05
C ALA A 278 15.02 6.03 0.13
N GLY A 279 16.30 6.33 0.40
CA GLY A 279 16.81 7.70 0.49
C GLY A 279 16.54 8.55 -0.77
N LEU A 280 16.73 7.96 -1.96
CA LEU A 280 16.38 8.63 -3.23
C LEU A 280 14.88 8.89 -3.35
N ALA A 281 14.06 7.95 -2.89
CA ALA A 281 12.60 8.04 -2.96
C ALA A 281 12.01 9.10 -2.02
N ILE A 282 12.67 9.42 -0.90
CA ILE A 282 12.20 10.46 0.05
C ILE A 282 12.08 11.82 -0.65
N GLY A 283 13.07 12.19 -1.48
CA GLY A 283 13.02 13.42 -2.28
C GLY A 283 11.85 13.42 -3.28
N SER A 284 11.60 12.29 -3.92
CA SER A 284 10.46 12.07 -4.82
C SER A 284 9.11 12.21 -4.11
N HIS A 285 8.99 11.62 -2.91
CA HIS A 285 7.80 11.74 -2.06
C HIS A 285 7.57 13.18 -1.61
N ARG A 286 8.62 13.90 -1.19
CA ARG A 286 8.50 15.32 -0.84
C ARG A 286 8.01 16.15 -2.02
N GLN A 287 8.51 15.91 -3.23
CA GLN A 287 8.03 16.58 -4.43
C GLN A 287 6.55 16.26 -4.73
N HIS A 288 6.11 15.02 -4.49
CA HIS A 288 4.70 14.63 -4.59
C HIS A 288 3.84 15.40 -3.58
N LEU A 289 4.27 15.51 -2.33
CA LEU A 289 3.57 16.26 -1.29
C LEU A 289 3.43 17.74 -1.68
N ARG A 290 4.51 18.37 -2.16
CA ARG A 290 4.49 19.76 -2.63
C ARG A 290 3.48 19.98 -3.75
N LEU A 291 3.46 19.09 -4.76
CA LEU A 291 2.49 19.15 -5.85
C LEU A 291 1.05 19.08 -5.35
N TRP A 292 0.77 18.20 -4.38
CA TRP A 292 -0.57 18.06 -3.81
C TRP A 292 -0.98 19.25 -2.94
N ARG A 293 -0.09 19.75 -2.06
CA ARG A 293 -0.36 20.93 -1.21
C ARG A 293 -0.66 22.19 -2.02
N ASN A 294 0.01 22.35 -3.16
CA ASN A 294 -0.17 23.48 -4.08
C ASN A 294 -1.39 23.35 -5.01
N LEU A 295 -2.24 22.33 -4.84
CA LEU A 295 -3.54 22.29 -5.52
C LEU A 295 -4.48 23.35 -4.93
N PRO A 296 -5.25 24.07 -5.77
CA PRO A 296 -6.25 25.00 -5.27
C PRO A 296 -7.37 24.26 -4.53
N ASN A 297 -8.00 24.95 -3.58
CA ASN A 297 -9.30 24.52 -3.08
C ASN A 297 -10.34 24.71 -4.20
N VAL A 298 -10.95 23.62 -4.65
CA VAL A 298 -11.99 23.63 -5.69
C VAL A 298 -13.38 23.29 -5.13
N ALA A 299 -13.58 23.49 -3.83
CA ALA A 299 -14.86 23.24 -3.18
C ALA A 299 -16.01 24.06 -3.77
N ASP A 300 -15.76 25.30 -4.19
CA ASP A 300 -16.78 26.14 -4.86
C ASP A 300 -17.24 25.54 -6.20
N GLU A 301 -16.37 24.79 -6.88
CA GLU A 301 -16.69 24.16 -8.18
C GLU A 301 -17.23 22.73 -8.04
N LYS A 302 -16.72 21.97 -7.06
CA LYS A 302 -16.96 20.52 -6.94
C LYS A 302 -17.73 20.12 -5.68
N GLY A 303 -18.09 21.08 -4.85
CA GLY A 303 -18.56 20.85 -3.49
C GLY A 303 -17.41 20.51 -2.53
N PRO A 304 -17.67 20.54 -1.22
CA PRO A 304 -16.71 20.15 -0.20
C PRO A 304 -16.22 18.70 -0.39
N LEU A 305 -15.11 18.36 0.25
CA LEU A 305 -14.61 16.99 0.26
C LEU A 305 -15.67 16.09 0.91
N LYS A 306 -16.02 15.02 0.20
CA LYS A 306 -16.88 13.98 0.77
C LYS A 306 -16.01 13.10 1.67
N VAL A 307 -16.46 12.92 2.90
CA VAL A 307 -15.74 12.14 3.91
C VAL A 307 -16.60 11.01 4.42
N SER A 308 -15.98 9.91 4.80
CA SER A 308 -16.65 8.82 5.48
C SER A 308 -17.05 9.21 6.91
N LYS A 309 -18.16 8.62 7.38
CA LYS A 309 -18.57 8.68 8.79
C LYS A 309 -17.65 7.83 9.68
N PHE A 310 -17.13 6.74 9.14
CA PHE A 310 -16.37 5.71 9.85
C PHE A 310 -14.96 5.60 9.30
N THR A 311 -14.00 5.19 10.12
CA THR A 311 -12.64 4.89 9.67
C THR A 311 -12.61 3.49 9.03
N PRO A 312 -11.65 3.18 8.13
CA PRO A 312 -11.51 1.82 7.59
C PRO A 312 -11.19 0.76 8.65
N HIS A 313 -10.84 1.17 9.88
CA HIS A 313 -10.63 0.28 11.02
C HIS A 313 -11.91 0.04 11.84
N ASP A 314 -13.06 0.58 11.40
CA ASP A 314 -14.37 0.32 11.99
C ASP A 314 -15.19 -0.63 11.11
N ALA A 315 -15.81 -1.66 11.70
CA ALA A 315 -16.70 -2.59 10.97
C ALA A 315 -17.84 -1.87 10.21
N ALA A 316 -18.33 -0.74 10.74
CA ALA A 316 -19.37 0.05 10.12
C ALA A 316 -18.95 0.71 8.78
N TYR A 317 -17.65 0.94 8.57
CA TYR A 317 -17.14 1.43 7.29
C TYR A 317 -17.40 0.43 6.16
N TRP A 318 -17.23 -0.86 6.44
CA TRP A 318 -17.35 -1.93 5.44
C TRP A 318 -18.80 -2.36 5.20
N THR A 319 -19.66 -2.23 6.20
CA THR A 319 -21.04 -2.76 6.17
C THR A 319 -22.12 -1.71 5.88
N SER A 320 -21.85 -0.43 6.10
CA SER A 320 -22.89 0.62 5.99
C SER A 320 -23.30 0.97 4.56
N GLY A 321 -22.53 0.55 3.54
CA GLY A 321 -22.78 0.90 2.13
C GLY A 321 -22.62 2.40 1.80
N GLY A 322 -22.22 3.23 2.77
CA GLY A 322 -22.20 4.70 2.69
C GLY A 322 -20.82 5.32 2.49
N VAL A 323 -19.85 4.59 1.92
CA VAL A 323 -18.50 5.11 1.69
C VAL A 323 -18.48 6.02 0.45
N PRO A 324 -17.92 7.24 0.53
CA PRO A 324 -17.76 8.10 -0.64
C PRO A 324 -17.05 7.37 -1.79
N TYR A 325 -17.68 7.38 -2.97
CA TYR A 325 -17.15 6.67 -4.13
C TYR A 325 -16.04 7.50 -4.80
N ASP A 326 -14.78 7.12 -4.59
CA ASP A 326 -13.71 7.44 -5.54
C ASP A 326 -13.72 6.43 -6.70
N ARG A 327 -13.14 6.78 -7.86
CA ARG A 327 -13.19 5.86 -9.02
C ARG A 327 -12.47 4.54 -8.73
N ALA A 328 -11.36 4.54 -8.01
CA ALA A 328 -10.51 3.37 -7.75
C ALA A 328 -10.70 2.77 -6.34
N LEU A 329 -11.88 3.00 -5.74
CA LEU A 329 -12.16 2.84 -4.32
C LEU A 329 -11.73 1.47 -3.80
N LEU A 330 -12.09 0.43 -4.54
CA LEU A 330 -11.84 -0.96 -4.16
C LEU A 330 -10.33 -1.24 -3.95
N THR A 331 -9.48 -0.63 -4.78
CA THR A 331 -8.03 -0.81 -4.67
C THR A 331 -7.41 0.16 -3.67
N HIS A 332 -7.93 1.38 -3.55
CA HIS A 332 -7.33 2.41 -2.70
C HIS A 332 -7.57 2.15 -1.23
N ARG A 333 -8.78 1.78 -0.82
CA ARG A 333 -9.09 1.69 0.62
C ARG A 333 -8.26 0.61 1.33
N VAL A 334 -8.04 -0.53 0.67
CA VAL A 334 -7.19 -1.61 1.20
C VAL A 334 -5.72 -1.17 1.29
N LYS A 335 -5.17 -0.60 0.21
CA LYS A 335 -3.77 -0.13 0.19
C LYS A 335 -3.53 0.97 1.22
N THR A 336 -4.42 1.95 1.31
CA THR A 336 -4.29 3.06 2.26
C THR A 336 -4.41 2.60 3.69
N MET A 337 -5.26 1.61 4.00
CA MET A 337 -5.31 1.01 5.33
C MET A 337 -3.96 0.37 5.70
N TYR A 338 -3.41 -0.46 4.80
CA TYR A 338 -2.06 -1.03 4.95
C TYR A 338 -0.98 0.05 5.13
N GLY A 339 -0.95 1.03 4.23
CA GLY A 339 0.09 2.05 4.20
C GLY A 339 0.02 2.99 5.39
N PHE A 340 -1.18 3.28 5.88
CA PHE A 340 -1.37 4.08 7.08
C PHE A 340 -0.81 3.36 8.31
N ASP A 341 -1.09 2.06 8.47
CA ASP A 341 -0.56 1.27 9.58
C ASP A 341 0.99 1.19 9.54
N GLU A 342 1.59 1.07 8.35
CA GLU A 342 3.07 1.12 8.19
C GLU A 342 3.67 2.47 8.62
N LEU A 343 3.03 3.59 8.23
CA LEU A 343 3.50 4.93 8.59
C LEU A 343 3.31 5.22 10.09
N ALA A 344 2.18 4.82 10.67
CA ALA A 344 1.95 4.93 12.10
C ALA A 344 3.02 4.16 12.89
N ALA A 345 3.36 2.95 12.45
CA ALA A 345 4.41 2.14 13.07
C ALA A 345 5.85 2.66 12.82
N ALA A 346 6.03 3.68 11.98
CA ALA A 346 7.34 4.25 11.64
C ALA A 346 7.74 5.43 12.54
N ILE A 347 6.84 5.89 13.42
CA ILE A 347 7.09 7.02 14.32
C ILE A 347 6.84 6.62 15.77
N ASP A 348 7.55 7.25 16.70
CA ASP A 348 7.33 7.10 18.14
C ASP A 348 6.60 8.34 18.67
N ALA A 349 5.32 8.47 18.31
CA ALA A 349 4.48 9.61 18.69
C ALA A 349 3.01 9.21 18.88
N ASP A 350 2.72 8.52 19.99
CA ASP A 350 1.39 7.99 20.34
C ASP A 350 0.24 8.98 20.14
N GLU A 351 0.41 10.25 20.54
CA GLU A 351 -0.63 11.28 20.38
C GLU A 351 -0.90 11.63 18.92
N LYS A 352 0.16 11.71 18.10
CA LYS A 352 0.06 11.99 16.66
C LYS A 352 -0.58 10.81 15.94
N GLU A 353 -0.15 9.59 16.26
CA GLU A 353 -0.75 8.36 15.74
C GLU A 353 -2.26 8.35 16.00
N LYS A 354 -2.67 8.54 17.26
CA LYS A 354 -4.09 8.55 17.64
C LYS A 354 -4.89 9.62 16.91
N ALA A 355 -4.38 10.85 16.85
CA ALA A 355 -5.03 11.95 16.16
C ALA A 355 -5.18 11.68 14.65
N ALA A 356 -4.21 11.01 14.04
CA ALA A 356 -4.26 10.64 12.63
C ALA A 356 -5.28 9.51 12.37
N TYR A 357 -5.40 8.49 13.24
CA TYR A 357 -6.44 7.46 13.13
C TYR A 357 -7.85 8.06 13.16
N ASP A 358 -8.11 8.99 14.08
CA ASP A 358 -9.41 9.67 14.19
C ASP A 358 -9.79 10.43 12.91
N LYS A 359 -8.78 10.87 12.15
CA LYS A 359 -8.89 11.67 10.92
C LYS A 359 -8.77 10.85 9.64
N LEU A 360 -8.42 9.57 9.71
CA LEU A 360 -8.28 8.70 8.54
C LEU A 360 -9.57 8.62 7.71
N ARG A 361 -10.74 8.73 8.36
CA ARG A 361 -12.05 8.81 7.70
C ARG A 361 -12.25 10.03 6.78
N TYR A 362 -11.37 11.03 6.83
CA TYR A 362 -11.41 12.19 5.92
C TYR A 362 -10.60 11.97 4.65
N VAL A 363 -9.77 10.94 4.65
CA VAL A 363 -8.95 10.53 3.50
C VAL A 363 -9.70 9.53 2.61
N MET A 364 -10.74 8.91 3.17
CA MET A 364 -11.60 7.88 2.58
C MET A 364 -13.02 8.40 2.39
#